data_AF-A0A428TC35-F1
#
_entry.id   AF-A0A428TC35-F1
#
_cell.length_a   1.000
_cell.length_b   1.000
_cell.length_c   1.000
_cell.angle_alpha   90.00
_cell.angle_beta   90.00
_cell.angle_gamma   90.00
#
_symmetry.space_group_name_H-M   'P 1'
#
loop_
_entity.id
_entity.type
_entity.pdbx_description
1 polymer ?
#
loop_
_entity_poly.entity_id
_entity_poly.type
_entity_poly.pdbx_seq_one_letter_code
_entity_poly.pdbx_strand_id
1 'polypeptide(L)'
;MSDWVKPQTVVGTNSELEHEKPSADDIAEYIRAFYHGLDVKVLHDQCVLTRCRLSSSKSRQADNRGHVDLVINNGTPTRINFRASGDGVAKGQLNLSHMLDGLLANVPKDAFAVVLLTHFDLYEDEEDDFCAGRAFGGSRICIVSTFRYNPALDEHNNVDHAHSWPASHCQVYVNGLWEKDEPELKGRHKEFDPAVMIHCNNTSDAPLAAAVAASRGILWPTTPADWNGFWLTRVCRTAAHELGHCVGMGHCVYYACMMQSTANIADDVRQPPYLCPVCEAKVAYTIRGEAVKSSRNMELRRNVEAQWVVEAHRRMRDYCEERSHIGMLKAYGAWLTARLKQIESERDKDDVEVIVIDSD
;
A
#
# COMPACT_ATOMS: atom_id res chain seq x y z
N MET A 1 2.93 21.80 -17.06
CA MET A 1 1.93 20.75 -16.72
C MET A 1 1.67 20.71 -15.22
N SER A 2 1.90 21.82 -14.50
CA SER A 2 1.68 21.91 -13.04
C SER A 2 0.20 21.84 -12.65
N ASP A 3 -0.69 22.05 -13.61
CA ASP A 3 -2.13 21.92 -13.52
C ASP A 3 -2.62 20.46 -13.69
N TRP A 4 -1.77 19.54 -14.16
CA TRP A 4 -2.14 18.12 -14.36
C TRP A 4 -1.97 17.27 -13.10
N VAL A 5 -1.37 17.83 -12.06
CA VAL A 5 -1.16 17.18 -10.76
C VAL A 5 -2.23 17.59 -9.74
N LYS A 6 -3.37 18.10 -10.23
CA LYS A 6 -4.56 18.48 -9.47
C LYS A 6 -5.80 17.91 -10.18
N PRO A 7 -6.79 17.37 -9.43
CA PRO A 7 -8.09 17.02 -9.98
C PRO A 7 -8.80 18.20 -10.67
N GLN A 8 -9.50 17.93 -11.77
CA GLN A 8 -10.38 18.91 -12.43
C GLN A 8 -11.73 19.01 -11.72
N THR A 9 -12.27 17.86 -11.32
CA THR A 9 -13.53 17.76 -10.59
C THR A 9 -13.18 17.56 -9.13
N VAL A 10 -13.53 18.54 -8.30
CA VAL A 10 -13.50 18.39 -6.85
C VAL A 10 -14.93 18.25 -6.38
N VAL A 11 -15.30 17.07 -5.88
CA VAL A 11 -16.64 16.78 -5.37
C VAL A 11 -16.51 16.58 -3.87
N GLY A 12 -17.18 17.43 -3.08
CA GLY A 12 -17.35 17.21 -1.64
C GLY A 12 -16.90 18.34 -0.71
N THR A 13 -17.38 18.28 0.54
CA THR A 13 -17.24 19.34 1.56
C THR A 13 -15.80 19.62 2.02
N ASN A 14 -14.85 18.75 1.70
CA ASN A 14 -13.43 18.92 2.03
C ASN A 14 -12.61 19.50 0.85
N SER A 15 -13.26 19.84 -0.27
CA SER A 15 -12.65 20.42 -1.47
C SER A 15 -11.90 21.74 -1.23
N GLU A 16 -12.20 22.41 -0.11
CA GLU A 16 -11.65 23.72 0.24
C GLU A 16 -10.35 23.63 1.08
N LEU A 17 -9.98 22.45 1.58
CA LEU A 17 -8.74 22.26 2.33
C LEU A 17 -7.57 22.05 1.35
N GLU A 18 -6.59 22.95 1.38
CA GLU A 18 -5.33 22.71 0.69
C GLU A 18 -4.57 21.58 1.40
N HIS A 19 -4.54 20.41 0.77
CA HIS A 19 -3.77 19.25 1.25
C HIS A 19 -2.34 19.28 0.70
N GLU A 20 -1.39 18.91 1.55
CA GLU A 20 0.00 18.77 1.17
C GLU A 20 0.22 17.39 0.52
N LYS A 21 0.92 17.37 -0.61
CA LYS A 21 1.21 16.13 -1.33
C LYS A 21 2.23 15.31 -0.54
N PRO A 22 2.09 13.97 -0.50
CA PRO A 22 3.10 13.10 0.09
C PRO A 22 4.48 13.34 -0.52
N SER A 23 5.47 13.64 0.32
CA SER A 23 6.86 13.82 -0.12
C SER A 23 7.54 12.47 -0.35
N ALA A 24 8.56 12.45 -1.20
CA ALA A 24 9.36 11.24 -1.41
C ALA A 24 10.10 10.80 -0.13
N ASP A 25 10.47 11.75 0.73
CA ASP A 25 11.16 11.47 2.00
C ASP A 25 10.24 10.78 3.01
N ASP A 26 8.98 11.23 3.13
CA ASP A 26 8.00 10.60 4.03
C ASP A 26 7.66 9.17 3.59
N ILE A 27 7.52 8.96 2.28
CA ILE A 27 7.28 7.63 1.70
C ILE A 27 8.50 6.73 1.92
N ALA A 28 9.71 7.25 1.71
CA ALA A 28 10.95 6.51 1.97
C ALA A 28 11.12 6.14 3.44
N GLU A 29 10.69 7.00 4.36
CA GLU A 29 10.69 6.71 5.79
C GLU A 29 9.76 5.54 6.13
N TYR A 30 8.53 5.54 5.59
CA TYR A 30 7.59 4.43 5.73
C TYR A 30 8.19 3.12 5.19
N ILE A 31 8.72 3.14 3.96
CA ILE A 31 9.30 1.96 3.31
C ILE A 31 10.49 1.41 4.12
N ARG A 32 11.32 2.29 4.69
CA ARG A 32 12.45 1.88 5.55
C ARG A 32 11.99 1.21 6.84
N ALA A 33 10.86 1.65 7.40
CA ALA A 33 10.26 1.02 8.58
C ALA A 33 9.62 -0.33 8.22
N PHE A 34 8.88 -0.39 7.11
CA PHE A 34 8.12 -1.55 6.67
C PHE A 34 9.02 -2.69 6.16
N TYR A 35 9.93 -2.40 5.23
CA TYR A 35 10.93 -3.34 4.73
C TYR A 35 12.23 -3.21 5.54
N HIS A 36 12.12 -3.39 6.85
CA HIS A 36 13.24 -3.23 7.78
C HIS A 36 14.50 -3.96 7.32
N GLY A 37 15.62 -3.24 7.23
CA GLY A 37 16.91 -3.77 6.82
C GLY A 37 17.29 -3.50 5.36
N LEU A 38 16.37 -2.99 4.53
CA LEU A 38 16.72 -2.43 3.22
C LEU A 38 17.29 -1.01 3.37
N ASP A 39 18.35 -0.71 2.63
CA ASP A 39 18.89 0.65 2.50
C ASP A 39 18.03 1.45 1.50
N VAL A 40 17.28 2.42 2.01
CA VAL A 40 16.37 3.25 1.21
C VAL A 40 17.00 4.62 0.99
N LYS A 41 17.19 4.99 -0.29
CA LYS A 41 17.75 6.29 -0.69
C LYS A 41 16.76 7.04 -1.58
N VAL A 42 16.58 8.33 -1.31
CA VAL A 42 15.76 9.21 -2.13
C VAL A 42 16.64 9.89 -3.17
N LEU A 43 16.23 9.81 -4.43
CA LEU A 43 16.92 10.36 -5.58
C LEU A 43 16.20 11.63 -6.04
N HIS A 44 16.49 12.74 -5.36
CA HIS A 44 15.87 14.04 -5.61
C HIS A 44 16.26 14.63 -6.97
N ASP A 45 15.31 15.29 -7.62
CA ASP A 45 15.48 16.09 -8.85
C ASP A 45 16.10 15.35 -10.06
N GLN A 46 16.03 14.02 -10.07
CA GLN A 46 16.62 13.23 -11.17
C GLN A 46 15.70 13.07 -12.39
N CYS A 47 14.40 13.34 -12.25
CA CYS A 47 13.40 13.12 -13.30
C CYS A 47 12.83 14.44 -13.81
N VAL A 48 12.98 14.71 -15.10
CA VAL A 48 12.43 15.92 -15.74
C VAL A 48 11.54 15.53 -16.91
N LEU A 49 10.28 15.99 -16.87
CA LEU A 49 9.36 15.91 -18.00
C LEU A 49 9.45 17.20 -18.83
N THR A 50 9.91 17.08 -20.06
CA THR A 50 10.02 18.21 -21.00
C THR A 50 9.03 18.04 -22.14
N ARG A 51 8.29 19.11 -22.47
CA ARG A 51 7.38 19.08 -23.62
C ARG A 51 8.18 19.17 -24.92
N CYS A 52 8.02 18.20 -25.83
CA CYS A 52 8.62 18.30 -27.15
C CYS A 52 8.06 19.54 -27.87
N ARG A 53 8.94 20.45 -28.30
CA ARG A 53 8.57 21.54 -29.22
C ARG A 53 8.40 20.94 -30.61
N LEU A 54 7.22 20.41 -30.90
CA LEU A 54 6.83 20.11 -32.28
C LEU A 54 6.09 21.28 -32.89
N SER A 55 6.42 21.53 -34.16
CA SER A 55 6.17 22.75 -34.92
C SER A 55 4.69 23.07 -35.07
N SER A 56 4.45 24.36 -35.26
CA SER A 56 3.18 24.99 -35.60
C SER A 56 2.42 24.26 -36.72
N SER A 57 1.46 23.41 -36.35
CA SER A 57 0.36 23.04 -37.23
C SER A 57 -0.95 23.44 -36.56
N LYS A 58 -1.53 24.54 -37.07
CA LYS A 58 -2.85 25.04 -36.72
C LYS A 58 -3.91 24.00 -37.10
N SER A 59 -4.20 23.10 -36.18
CA SER A 59 -5.40 22.25 -36.20
C SER A 59 -6.11 22.45 -34.87
N ARG A 60 -7.36 22.92 -34.92
CA ARG A 60 -8.23 23.12 -33.74
C ARG A 60 -8.71 21.80 -33.10
N GLN A 61 -8.14 20.67 -33.50
CA GLN A 61 -8.40 19.33 -32.96
C GLN A 61 -7.31 18.87 -31.96
N ALA A 62 -6.51 19.81 -31.46
CA ALA A 62 -5.31 19.57 -30.68
C ALA A 62 -5.51 19.90 -29.18
N ASP A 63 -5.70 18.88 -28.33
CA ASP A 63 -5.14 18.87 -26.94
C ASP A 63 -5.26 17.50 -26.23
N ASN A 64 -6.04 16.54 -26.75
CA ASN A 64 -6.37 15.33 -25.97
C ASN A 64 -5.33 14.20 -26.03
N ARG A 65 -4.33 14.25 -26.91
CA ARG A 65 -3.25 13.25 -27.01
C ARG A 65 -1.96 13.89 -27.49
N GLY A 66 -0.83 13.33 -27.07
CA GLY A 66 0.49 13.77 -27.50
C GLY A 66 1.59 13.04 -26.77
N HIS A 67 2.78 13.62 -26.74
CA HIS A 67 3.89 13.07 -25.99
C HIS A 67 4.73 14.15 -25.31
N VAL A 68 5.42 13.73 -24.26
CA VAL A 68 6.46 14.48 -23.55
C VAL A 68 7.68 13.58 -23.42
N ASP A 69 8.84 14.19 -23.21
CA ASP A 69 10.07 13.46 -22.99
C ASP A 69 10.37 13.38 -21.49
N LEU A 70 10.57 12.17 -20.98
CA LEU A 70 11.11 11.91 -19.65
C LEU A 70 12.62 11.74 -19.73
N VAL A 71 13.34 12.57 -18.99
CA VAL A 71 14.79 12.46 -18.82
C VAL A 71 15.05 12.07 -17.37
N ILE A 72 15.73 10.94 -17.17
CA ILE A 72 16.18 10.47 -15.86
C ILE A 72 17.70 10.57 -15.83
N ASN A 73 18.29 11.17 -14.79
CA ASN A 73 19.74 11.25 -14.58
C ASN A 73 20.54 11.87 -15.75
N ASN A 74 19.96 12.87 -16.43
CA ASN A 74 20.53 13.45 -17.65
C ASN A 74 20.81 12.41 -18.76
N GLY A 75 20.10 11.28 -18.71
CA GLY A 75 20.21 10.19 -19.66
C GLY A 75 19.48 10.49 -20.98
N THR A 76 19.27 9.43 -21.76
CA THR A 76 18.56 9.53 -23.04
C THR A 76 17.07 9.83 -22.80
N PRO A 77 16.48 10.84 -23.47
CA PRO A 77 15.06 11.12 -23.35
C PRO A 77 14.20 9.92 -23.77
N THR A 78 13.24 9.56 -22.94
CA THR A 78 12.23 8.52 -23.23
C THR A 78 10.90 9.17 -23.54
N ARG A 79 10.30 8.82 -24.68
CA ARG A 79 9.01 9.37 -25.11
C ARG A 79 7.86 8.80 -24.30
N ILE A 80 7.18 9.65 -23.54
CA ILE A 80 5.99 9.30 -22.76
C ILE A 80 4.75 9.81 -23.46
N ASN A 81 3.85 8.91 -23.84
CA ASN A 81 2.57 9.30 -24.40
C ASN A 81 1.66 9.85 -23.29
N PHE A 82 0.83 10.82 -23.64
CA PHE A 82 -0.23 11.29 -22.77
C PHE A 82 -1.58 11.27 -23.48
N ARG A 83 -2.64 11.16 -22.68
CA ARG A 83 -4.04 11.28 -23.11
C ARG A 83 -4.84 12.15 -22.14
N ALA A 84 -5.99 12.67 -22.55
CA ALA A 84 -7.00 13.19 -21.62
C ALA A 84 -7.57 12.04 -20.77
N SER A 85 -7.93 12.31 -19.51
CA SER A 85 -8.53 11.29 -18.64
C SER A 85 -9.89 10.84 -19.15
N GLY A 86 -10.12 9.53 -19.23
CA GLY A 86 -11.39 8.96 -19.74
C GLY A 86 -12.60 9.37 -18.89
N ASP A 87 -12.41 9.47 -17.58
CA ASP A 87 -13.41 9.85 -16.57
C ASP A 87 -13.48 11.37 -16.31
N GLY A 88 -12.63 12.18 -16.96
CA GLY A 88 -12.55 13.63 -16.76
C GLY A 88 -12.04 14.08 -15.40
N VAL A 89 -11.48 13.19 -14.56
CA VAL A 89 -10.96 13.55 -13.23
C VAL A 89 -9.62 14.27 -13.35
N ALA A 90 -8.71 13.74 -14.16
CA ALA A 90 -7.43 14.38 -14.46
C ALA A 90 -7.50 15.17 -15.76
N LYS A 91 -6.77 16.28 -15.83
CA LYS A 91 -6.62 17.03 -17.10
C LYS A 91 -5.90 16.20 -18.17
N GLY A 92 -4.98 15.34 -17.75
CA GLY A 92 -4.32 14.37 -18.61
C GLY A 92 -3.58 13.32 -17.80
N GLN A 93 -3.43 12.16 -18.43
CA GLN A 93 -2.79 10.97 -17.88
C GLN A 93 -1.52 10.66 -18.68
N LEU A 94 -0.48 10.16 -18.01
CA LEU A 94 0.75 9.69 -18.63
C LEU A 94 0.72 8.17 -18.78
N ASN A 95 1.26 7.65 -19.89
CA ASN A 95 1.35 6.21 -20.09
C ASN A 95 2.40 5.63 -19.14
N LEU A 96 1.96 4.73 -18.25
CA LEU A 96 2.82 4.16 -17.21
C LEU A 96 3.90 3.24 -17.78
N SER A 97 3.59 2.48 -18.84
CA SER A 97 4.54 1.54 -19.44
C SER A 97 5.73 2.28 -20.01
N HIS A 98 5.49 3.40 -20.68
CA HIS A 98 6.57 4.26 -21.19
C HIS A 98 7.41 4.88 -20.06
N MET A 99 6.78 5.23 -18.93
CA MET A 99 7.52 5.76 -17.77
C MET A 99 8.41 4.68 -17.16
N LEU A 100 7.92 3.44 -17.07
CA LEU A 100 8.70 2.29 -16.60
C LEU A 100 9.82 1.91 -17.57
N ASP A 101 9.63 2.04 -18.89
CA ASP A 101 10.70 1.85 -19.88
C ASP A 101 11.84 2.85 -19.68
N GLY A 102 11.51 4.12 -19.44
CA GLY A 102 12.49 5.15 -19.12
C GLY A 102 13.24 4.86 -17.82
N LEU A 103 12.54 4.34 -16.81
CA LEU A 103 13.14 3.92 -15.55
C LEU A 103 14.07 2.72 -15.73
N LEU A 104 13.65 1.71 -16.50
CA LEU A 104 14.40 0.48 -16.75
C LEU A 104 15.79 0.76 -17.32
N ALA A 105 15.89 1.73 -18.22
CA ALA A 105 17.14 2.16 -18.84
C ALA A 105 18.12 2.84 -17.84
N ASN A 106 17.64 3.26 -16.68
CA ASN A 106 18.38 4.09 -15.70
C ASN A 106 18.46 3.46 -14.30
N VAL A 107 18.15 2.17 -14.15
CA VAL A 107 18.24 1.47 -12.86
C VAL A 107 19.69 1.42 -12.37
N PRO A 108 20.00 1.92 -11.15
CA PRO A 108 21.34 1.80 -10.59
C PRO A 108 21.76 0.34 -10.43
N LYS A 109 23.04 0.04 -10.70
CA LYS A 109 23.57 -1.34 -10.69
C LYS A 109 23.54 -1.97 -9.30
N ASP A 110 23.66 -1.15 -8.26
CA ASP A 110 23.68 -1.53 -6.86
C ASP A 110 22.30 -1.45 -6.18
N ALA A 111 21.28 -0.90 -6.86
CA ALA A 111 19.94 -0.84 -6.31
C ALA A 111 19.28 -2.22 -6.36
N PHE A 112 18.72 -2.68 -5.23
CA PHE A 112 17.90 -3.90 -5.21
C PHE A 112 16.63 -3.73 -6.05
N ALA A 113 15.94 -2.59 -5.88
CA ALA A 113 14.78 -2.19 -6.65
C ALA A 113 14.66 -0.66 -6.68
N VAL A 114 13.88 -0.13 -7.62
CA VAL A 114 13.62 1.32 -7.75
C VAL A 114 12.11 1.58 -7.82
N VAL A 115 11.66 2.57 -7.04
CA VAL A 115 10.29 3.07 -7.04
C VAL A 115 10.29 4.46 -7.67
N LEU A 116 9.59 4.63 -8.80
CA LEU A 116 9.33 5.94 -9.39
C LEU A 116 8.05 6.52 -8.81
N LEU A 117 8.16 7.68 -8.17
CA LEU A 117 7.02 8.39 -7.60
C LEU A 117 6.59 9.50 -8.55
N THR A 118 5.29 9.64 -8.76
CA THR A 118 4.72 10.68 -9.61
C THR A 118 3.45 11.26 -9.00
N HIS A 119 3.18 12.54 -9.26
CA HIS A 119 1.92 13.19 -8.89
C HIS A 119 0.95 13.31 -10.08
N PHE A 120 1.33 12.79 -11.25
CA PHE A 120 0.48 12.73 -12.44
C PHE A 120 -0.39 11.48 -12.41
N ASP A 121 -1.61 11.60 -12.93
CA ASP A 121 -2.45 10.44 -13.17
C ASP A 121 -1.87 9.53 -14.27
N LEU A 122 -2.12 8.23 -14.19
CA LEU A 122 -1.49 7.23 -15.07
C LEU A 122 -2.51 6.32 -15.74
N TYR A 123 -2.14 5.74 -16.87
CA TYR A 123 -2.89 4.68 -17.56
C TYR A 123 -1.92 3.65 -18.17
N GLU A 124 -2.35 2.40 -18.34
CA GLU A 124 -1.57 1.35 -19.01
C GLU A 124 -2.03 1.18 -20.46
N ASP A 125 -3.33 0.93 -20.63
CA ASP A 125 -4.02 0.66 -21.90
C ASP A 125 -5.15 1.69 -22.15
N GLU A 126 -5.70 1.67 -23.36
CA GLU A 126 -6.85 2.46 -23.80
C GLU A 126 -8.12 2.12 -23.01
N GLU A 127 -8.27 0.86 -22.56
CA GLU A 127 -9.43 0.37 -21.81
C GLU A 127 -9.41 0.72 -20.31
N ASP A 128 -8.25 1.08 -19.76
CA ASP A 128 -8.15 1.44 -18.34
C ASP A 128 -8.77 2.81 -18.08
N ASP A 129 -9.41 2.99 -16.93
CA ASP A 129 -9.74 4.33 -16.43
C ASP A 129 -8.49 5.03 -15.90
N PHE A 130 -7.73 4.35 -15.03
CA PHE A 130 -6.45 4.79 -14.48
C PHE A 130 -5.67 3.63 -13.87
N CYS A 131 -4.40 3.87 -13.53
CA CYS A 131 -3.59 2.96 -12.73
C CYS A 131 -2.88 3.74 -11.60
N ALA A 132 -3.02 3.31 -10.35
CA ALA A 132 -2.40 4.01 -9.22
C ALA A 132 -0.96 3.53 -8.93
N GLY A 133 -0.64 2.30 -9.32
CA GLY A 133 0.67 1.70 -9.14
C GLY A 133 0.87 0.50 -10.05
N ARG A 134 2.12 0.25 -10.45
CA ARG A 134 2.48 -0.93 -11.24
C ARG A 134 3.93 -1.30 -11.00
N ALA A 135 4.19 -2.60 -10.96
CA ALA A 135 5.54 -3.15 -10.88
C ALA A 135 5.84 -4.13 -12.02
N PHE A 136 7.09 -4.07 -12.49
CA PHE A 136 7.73 -5.16 -13.21
C PHE A 136 8.76 -5.79 -12.27
N GLY A 137 8.29 -6.63 -11.35
CA GLY A 137 9.10 -7.15 -10.24
C GLY A 137 10.40 -7.83 -10.66
N GLY A 138 10.37 -8.63 -11.73
CA GLY A 138 11.58 -9.27 -12.29
C GLY A 138 12.60 -8.27 -12.87
N SER A 139 12.13 -7.08 -13.24
CA SER A 139 12.95 -5.97 -13.74
C SER A 139 13.34 -5.00 -12.61
N ARG A 140 12.91 -5.27 -11.37
CA ARG A 140 13.27 -4.52 -10.15
C ARG A 140 12.83 -3.06 -10.18
N ILE A 141 11.74 -2.79 -10.89
CA ILE A 141 11.19 -1.44 -11.05
C ILE A 141 9.69 -1.41 -10.77
N CYS A 142 9.24 -0.31 -10.20
CA CYS A 142 7.83 -0.01 -10.06
C CYS A 142 7.58 1.49 -10.08
N ILE A 143 6.33 1.87 -10.31
CA ILE A 143 5.85 3.24 -10.33
C ILE A 143 4.62 3.36 -9.44
N VAL A 144 4.51 4.46 -8.70
CA VAL A 144 3.32 4.80 -7.91
C VAL A 144 2.93 6.25 -8.16
N SER A 145 1.65 6.45 -8.46
CA SER A 145 1.03 7.76 -8.55
C SER A 145 0.33 8.13 -7.26
N THR A 146 0.55 9.36 -6.79
CA THR A 146 -0.20 9.90 -5.65
C THR A 146 -1.55 10.48 -6.07
N PHE A 147 -1.83 10.64 -7.36
CA PHE A 147 -2.93 11.47 -7.87
C PHE A 147 -4.31 10.99 -7.40
N ARG A 148 -4.59 9.70 -7.59
CA ARG A 148 -5.89 9.08 -7.32
C ARG A 148 -6.18 8.86 -5.83
N TYR A 149 -5.15 8.98 -5.00
CA TYR A 149 -5.25 8.92 -3.54
C TYR A 149 -5.51 10.27 -2.87
N ASN A 150 -5.57 11.35 -3.65
CA ASN A 150 -5.89 12.67 -3.14
C ASN A 150 -7.26 12.65 -2.43
N PRO A 151 -7.36 13.05 -1.16
CA PRO A 151 -8.62 13.06 -0.42
C PRO A 151 -9.76 13.85 -1.07
N ALA A 152 -9.41 14.84 -1.91
CA ALA A 152 -10.37 15.61 -2.67
C ALA A 152 -11.16 14.77 -3.71
N LEU A 153 -10.74 13.52 -3.95
CA LEU A 153 -11.40 12.53 -4.80
C LEU A 153 -12.20 11.50 -4.02
N ASP A 154 -12.26 11.56 -2.69
CA ASP A 154 -12.84 10.49 -1.87
C ASP A 154 -14.34 10.28 -2.15
N GLU A 155 -15.09 11.35 -2.36
CA GLU A 155 -16.50 11.25 -2.76
C GLU A 155 -16.65 10.63 -4.16
N HIS A 156 -15.84 11.06 -5.13
CA HIS A 156 -15.82 10.50 -6.47
C HIS A 156 -15.47 9.00 -6.48
N ASN A 157 -14.51 8.62 -5.64
CA ASN A 157 -14.03 7.26 -5.48
C ASN A 157 -14.94 6.39 -4.59
N ASN A 158 -16.03 6.94 -4.03
CA ASN A 158 -16.92 6.25 -3.09
C ASN A 158 -16.19 5.67 -1.87
N VAL A 159 -15.23 6.42 -1.32
CA VAL A 159 -14.45 5.99 -0.16
C VAL A 159 -15.34 6.01 1.09
N ASP A 160 -15.48 4.86 1.72
CA ASP A 160 -16.09 4.74 3.04
C ASP A 160 -15.04 4.80 4.15
N HIS A 161 -14.86 5.99 4.72
CA HIS A 161 -13.91 6.20 5.82
C HIS A 161 -14.29 5.44 7.10
N ALA A 162 -15.59 5.25 7.37
CA ALA A 162 -16.05 4.60 8.59
C ALA A 162 -15.76 3.09 8.54
N HIS A 163 -15.74 2.51 7.34
CA HIS A 163 -15.50 1.10 7.07
C HIS A 163 -14.18 0.84 6.32
N SER A 164 -13.23 1.75 6.41
CA SER A 164 -11.84 1.48 6.02
C SER A 164 -11.18 0.54 7.03
N TRP A 165 -10.05 -0.09 6.69
CA TRP A 165 -9.29 -0.90 7.65
C TRP A 165 -8.95 -0.06 8.91
N PRO A 166 -9.10 -0.59 10.14
CA PRO A 166 -9.38 -1.99 10.53
C PRO A 166 -10.88 -2.33 10.65
N ALA A 167 -11.79 -1.41 10.35
CA ALA A 167 -13.23 -1.59 10.48
C ALA A 167 -13.90 -2.17 9.21
N SER A 168 -13.13 -2.65 8.24
CA SER A 168 -13.60 -3.09 6.92
C SER A 168 -14.50 -4.32 6.91
N HIS A 169 -14.60 -5.04 8.03
CA HIS A 169 -15.49 -6.18 8.24
C HIS A 169 -16.53 -5.93 9.33
N CYS A 170 -16.93 -4.67 9.55
CA CYS A 170 -18.00 -4.39 10.50
C CYS A 170 -19.28 -5.14 10.07
N GLN A 171 -19.95 -5.76 11.06
CA GLN A 171 -21.10 -6.63 10.79
C GLN A 171 -22.22 -5.90 10.06
N VAL A 172 -22.46 -4.62 10.40
CA VAL A 172 -23.49 -3.79 9.77
C VAL A 172 -23.22 -3.63 8.27
N TYR A 173 -21.98 -3.33 7.90
CA TYR A 173 -21.58 -3.14 6.51
C TYR A 173 -21.68 -4.45 5.71
N VAL A 174 -21.16 -5.56 6.26
CA VAL A 174 -21.21 -6.87 5.61
C VAL A 174 -22.66 -7.33 5.40
N ASN A 175 -23.51 -7.16 6.41
CA ASN A 175 -24.94 -7.44 6.29
C ASN A 175 -25.60 -6.54 5.24
N GLY A 176 -25.24 -5.26 5.19
CA GLY A 176 -25.78 -4.31 4.20
C GLY A 176 -25.42 -4.67 2.76
N LEU A 177 -24.19 -5.14 2.51
CA LEU A 177 -23.79 -5.67 1.19
C LEU A 177 -24.60 -6.91 0.84
N TRP A 178 -24.68 -7.87 1.78
CA TRP A 178 -25.43 -9.11 1.58
C TRP A 178 -26.91 -8.86 1.25
N GLU A 179 -27.55 -7.94 1.97
CA GLU A 179 -28.95 -7.59 1.75
C GLU A 179 -29.22 -6.86 0.42
N LYS A 180 -28.21 -6.20 -0.14
CA LYS A 180 -28.30 -5.48 -1.41
C LYS A 180 -28.13 -6.42 -2.61
N ASP A 181 -27.15 -7.31 -2.55
CA ASP A 181 -26.77 -8.16 -3.68
C ASP A 181 -27.63 -9.44 -3.74
N GLU A 182 -28.16 -9.90 -2.61
CA GLU A 182 -28.96 -11.14 -2.50
C GLU A 182 -30.32 -10.86 -1.79
N PRO A 183 -31.23 -10.06 -2.39
CA PRO A 183 -32.46 -9.63 -1.74
C PRO A 183 -33.42 -10.79 -1.43
N GLU A 184 -33.34 -11.92 -2.16
CA GLU A 184 -34.08 -13.16 -1.87
C GLU A 184 -33.67 -13.87 -0.57
N LEU A 185 -32.51 -13.54 0.00
CA LEU A 185 -32.05 -14.08 1.28
C LEU A 185 -32.47 -13.22 2.47
N LYS A 186 -33.15 -12.10 2.22
CA LYS A 186 -33.65 -11.19 3.26
C LYS A 186 -34.66 -11.90 4.17
N GLY A 187 -34.36 -11.97 5.47
CA GLY A 187 -35.18 -12.69 6.46
C GLY A 187 -34.95 -14.21 6.51
N ARG A 188 -34.12 -14.78 5.62
CA ARG A 188 -33.59 -16.16 5.77
C ARG A 188 -32.34 -16.13 6.65
N HIS A 189 -32.49 -15.68 7.89
CA HIS A 189 -31.55 -16.09 8.93
C HIS A 189 -31.80 -17.59 9.13
N LYS A 190 -31.14 -18.46 8.34
CA LYS A 190 -30.85 -19.80 8.89
C LYS A 190 -30.17 -19.52 10.22
N GLU A 191 -30.59 -20.21 11.29
CA GLU A 191 -29.78 -20.30 12.50
C GLU A 191 -28.36 -20.63 12.04
N PHE A 192 -27.54 -19.59 12.03
CA PHE A 192 -26.19 -19.65 11.49
C PHE A 192 -25.41 -20.30 12.61
N ASP A 193 -24.83 -21.47 12.35
CA ASP A 193 -24.13 -22.22 13.39
C ASP A 193 -23.06 -21.31 14.04
N PRO A 194 -23.24 -20.92 15.30
CA PRO A 194 -22.29 -20.05 15.99
C PRO A 194 -20.89 -20.67 16.03
N ALA A 195 -20.77 -22.00 15.91
CA ALA A 195 -19.49 -22.69 15.84
C ALA A 195 -18.67 -22.40 14.57
N VAL A 196 -19.30 -21.88 13.50
CA VAL A 196 -18.63 -21.50 12.24
C VAL A 196 -18.26 -20.00 12.23
N MET A 197 -18.84 -19.21 13.13
CA MET A 197 -18.39 -17.84 13.37
C MET A 197 -17.06 -17.88 14.13
N ILE A 198 -16.09 -17.10 13.67
CA ILE A 198 -15.06 -16.58 14.58
C ILE A 198 -15.82 -15.68 15.55
N HIS A 199 -16.19 -16.22 16.71
CA HIS A 199 -16.79 -15.45 17.78
C HIS A 199 -15.77 -14.39 18.23
N CYS A 200 -15.88 -13.16 17.70
CA CYS A 200 -15.20 -11.98 18.25
C CYS A 200 -15.63 -11.65 19.69
N ASN A 201 -16.54 -12.44 20.27
CA ASN A 201 -16.98 -12.33 21.67
C ASN A 201 -15.90 -12.77 22.67
N ASN A 202 -14.80 -13.39 22.23
CA ASN A 202 -13.63 -13.64 23.06
C ASN A 202 -12.37 -13.29 22.26
N THR A 203 -11.88 -12.05 22.37
CA THR A 203 -10.45 -11.72 22.36
C THR A 203 -10.27 -10.22 22.60
N SER A 204 -10.22 -9.77 23.86
CA SER A 204 -9.62 -8.46 24.18
C SER A 204 -8.17 -8.35 23.65
N ASP A 205 -7.54 -9.51 23.42
CA ASP A 205 -6.10 -9.63 23.14
C ASP A 205 -5.78 -9.91 21.67
N ALA A 206 -6.78 -9.99 20.76
CA ALA A 206 -6.51 -10.21 19.34
C ALA A 206 -6.01 -8.92 18.65
N PRO A 207 -5.04 -9.03 17.72
CA PRO A 207 -4.50 -7.87 17.00
C PRO A 207 -5.55 -7.01 16.30
N LEU A 208 -6.52 -7.61 15.61
CA LEU A 208 -7.57 -6.85 14.93
C LEU A 208 -8.51 -6.15 15.91
N ALA A 209 -8.85 -6.80 17.04
CA ALA A 209 -9.67 -6.19 18.07
C ALA A 209 -8.97 -4.99 18.71
N ALA A 210 -7.67 -5.11 19.00
CA ALA A 210 -6.84 -4.00 19.48
C ALA A 210 -6.78 -2.84 18.47
N ALA A 211 -6.62 -3.15 17.18
CA ALA A 211 -6.61 -2.15 16.11
C ALA A 211 -7.93 -1.38 16.05
N VAL A 212 -9.07 -2.09 16.01
CA VAL A 212 -10.40 -1.48 15.97
C VAL A 212 -10.64 -0.62 17.21
N ALA A 213 -10.29 -1.10 18.40
CA ALA A 213 -10.47 -0.36 19.64
C ALA A 213 -9.64 0.93 19.66
N ALA A 214 -8.38 0.87 19.21
CA ALA A 214 -7.45 1.99 19.24
C ALA A 214 -7.80 3.12 18.26
N SER A 215 -8.47 2.80 17.14
CA SER A 215 -8.80 3.78 16.11
C SER A 215 -10.24 4.30 16.17
N ARG A 216 -11.04 3.88 17.17
CA ARG A 216 -12.40 4.41 17.36
C ARG A 216 -12.35 5.93 17.51
N GLY A 217 -13.11 6.64 16.68
CA GLY A 217 -13.21 8.10 16.72
C GLY A 217 -12.09 8.88 16.03
N ILE A 218 -11.06 8.20 15.49
CA ILE A 218 -9.94 8.85 14.76
C ILE A 218 -9.74 8.29 13.34
N LEU A 219 -10.47 7.24 12.95
CA LEU A 219 -10.44 6.74 11.56
C LEU A 219 -10.92 7.77 10.55
N TRP A 220 -11.87 8.61 10.93
CA TRP A 220 -12.34 9.72 10.12
C TRP A 220 -11.40 10.91 10.32
N PRO A 221 -10.67 11.38 9.28
CA PRO A 221 -9.77 12.52 9.42
C PRO A 221 -10.57 13.80 9.71
N THR A 222 -10.14 14.59 10.70
CA THR A 222 -10.87 15.81 11.09
C THR A 222 -10.05 17.08 10.93
N THR A 223 -8.72 16.97 11.01
CA THR A 223 -7.80 18.10 10.85
C THR A 223 -7.05 18.03 9.51
N PRO A 224 -6.50 19.15 9.00
CA PRO A 224 -5.68 19.13 7.80
C PRO A 224 -4.47 18.17 7.89
N ALA A 225 -3.86 18.06 9.07
CA ALA A 225 -2.76 17.13 9.31
C ALA A 225 -3.23 15.67 9.18
N ASP A 226 -4.41 15.33 9.71
CA ASP A 226 -4.98 13.99 9.56
C ASP A 226 -5.24 13.66 8.09
N TRP A 227 -5.75 14.61 7.31
CA TRP A 227 -6.00 14.44 5.88
C TRP A 227 -4.70 14.24 5.08
N ASN A 228 -3.66 15.02 5.37
CA ASN A 228 -2.34 14.85 4.75
C ASN A 228 -1.74 13.49 5.10
N GLY A 229 -1.82 13.08 6.37
CA GLY A 229 -1.39 11.76 6.83
C GLY A 229 -2.20 10.62 6.21
N PHE A 230 -3.49 10.82 6.00
CA PHE A 230 -4.36 9.86 5.32
C PHE A 230 -4.00 9.70 3.84
N TRP A 231 -3.69 10.78 3.14
CA TRP A 231 -3.16 10.71 1.77
C TRP A 231 -1.81 9.98 1.73
N LEU A 232 -0.88 10.36 2.60
CA LEU A 232 0.44 9.74 2.70
C LEU A 232 0.32 8.22 2.91
N THR A 233 -0.50 7.79 3.86
CA THR A 233 -0.60 6.37 4.21
C THR A 233 -1.15 5.49 3.08
N ARG A 234 -2.07 6.00 2.26
CA ARG A 234 -2.55 5.30 1.05
C ARG A 234 -1.46 5.12 0.02
N VAL A 235 -0.68 6.17 -0.23
CA VAL A 235 0.46 6.12 -1.15
C VAL A 235 1.54 5.18 -0.62
N CYS A 236 1.84 5.25 0.68
CA CYS A 236 2.80 4.37 1.34
C CYS A 236 2.42 2.89 1.24
N ARG A 237 1.15 2.53 1.45
CA ARG A 237 0.68 1.15 1.30
C ARG A 237 0.86 0.66 -0.13
N THR A 238 0.50 1.49 -1.12
CA THR A 238 0.66 1.17 -2.54
C THR A 238 2.13 1.04 -2.93
N ALA A 239 2.98 1.97 -2.49
CA ALA A 239 4.42 1.88 -2.68
C ALA A 239 5.01 0.61 -2.07
N ALA A 240 4.55 0.22 -0.89
CA ALA A 240 4.98 -1.01 -0.26
C ALA A 240 4.47 -2.26 -0.99
N HIS A 241 3.25 -2.23 -1.53
CA HIS A 241 2.69 -3.29 -2.38
C HIS A 241 3.53 -3.48 -3.66
N GLU A 242 3.75 -2.40 -4.41
CA GLU A 242 4.51 -2.45 -5.66
C GLU A 242 5.98 -2.86 -5.43
N LEU A 243 6.61 -2.37 -4.36
CA LEU A 243 7.94 -2.82 -3.96
C LEU A 243 7.93 -4.31 -3.57
N GLY A 244 6.83 -4.80 -3.01
CA GLY A 244 6.65 -6.22 -2.70
C GLY A 244 6.74 -7.12 -3.93
N HIS A 245 6.26 -6.65 -5.08
CA HIS A 245 6.48 -7.33 -6.36
C HIS A 245 7.96 -7.41 -6.75
N CYS A 246 8.74 -6.35 -6.50
CA CYS A 246 10.19 -6.35 -6.71
C CYS A 246 10.94 -7.27 -5.73
N VAL A 247 10.36 -7.57 -4.56
CA VAL A 247 10.86 -8.56 -3.60
C VAL A 247 10.44 -10.00 -4.00
N GLY A 248 9.78 -10.17 -5.15
CA GLY A 248 9.41 -11.48 -5.71
C GLY A 248 8.05 -12.00 -5.25
N MET A 249 7.18 -11.14 -4.72
CA MET A 249 5.82 -11.52 -4.32
C MET A 249 4.83 -11.28 -5.46
N GLY A 250 3.96 -12.25 -5.74
CA GLY A 250 2.74 -11.99 -6.51
C GLY A 250 1.61 -11.49 -5.60
N HIS A 251 0.43 -11.26 -6.17
CA HIS A 251 -0.76 -11.02 -5.37
C HIS A 251 -1.02 -12.17 -4.39
N CYS A 252 -1.41 -11.83 -3.16
CA CYS A 252 -1.69 -12.80 -2.10
C CYS A 252 -3.18 -13.14 -2.04
N VAL A 253 -3.48 -14.42 -1.92
CA VAL A 253 -4.86 -14.95 -1.76
C VAL A 253 -5.04 -15.75 -0.47
N TYR A 254 -3.98 -15.90 0.34
CA TYR A 254 -3.96 -16.83 1.47
C TYR A 254 -4.66 -16.26 2.71
N TYR A 255 -4.41 -14.98 3.00
CA TYR A 255 -4.88 -14.28 4.20
C TYR A 255 -5.06 -12.80 3.88
N ALA A 256 -5.69 -12.07 4.80
CA ALA A 256 -5.66 -10.61 4.80
C ALA A 256 -4.19 -10.13 4.71
N CYS A 257 -3.85 -9.42 3.64
CA CYS A 257 -2.47 -9.07 3.31
C CYS A 257 -2.43 -7.82 2.44
N MET A 258 -1.47 -6.93 2.69
CA MET A 258 -1.15 -5.79 1.83
C MET A 258 -0.95 -6.18 0.36
N MET A 259 -0.47 -7.40 0.10
CA MET A 259 -0.24 -7.90 -1.27
C MET A 259 -1.53 -8.40 -1.95
N GLN A 260 -2.72 -8.22 -1.38
CA GLN A 260 -3.97 -8.51 -2.08
C GLN A 260 -4.17 -7.55 -3.25
N SER A 261 -4.72 -8.05 -4.36
CA SER A 261 -5.06 -7.21 -5.52
C SER A 261 -6.26 -6.31 -5.19
N THR A 262 -6.21 -5.07 -5.66
CA THR A 262 -7.27 -4.07 -5.50
C THR A 262 -7.74 -3.59 -6.86
N ALA A 263 -9.06 -3.46 -7.04
CA ALA A 263 -9.65 -3.06 -8.31
C ALA A 263 -9.92 -1.54 -8.40
N ASN A 264 -10.07 -0.88 -7.25
CA ASN A 264 -10.39 0.55 -7.16
C ASN A 264 -9.94 1.12 -5.78
N ILE A 265 -10.03 2.44 -5.63
CA ILE A 265 -9.58 3.15 -4.42
C ILE A 265 -10.44 2.81 -3.18
N ALA A 266 -11.76 2.60 -3.34
CA ALA A 266 -12.62 2.21 -2.23
C ALA A 266 -12.30 0.81 -1.67
N ASP A 267 -11.90 -0.12 -2.55
CA ASP A 267 -11.44 -1.45 -2.14
C ASP A 267 -10.04 -1.41 -1.50
N ASP A 268 -9.17 -0.54 -2.01
CA ASP A 268 -7.80 -0.39 -1.50
C ASP A 268 -7.77 0.08 -0.04
N VAL A 269 -8.59 1.07 0.35
CA VAL A 269 -8.64 1.56 1.75
C VAL A 269 -9.10 0.52 2.77
N ARG A 270 -9.70 -0.58 2.31
CA ARG A 270 -10.17 -1.69 3.15
C ARG A 270 -9.11 -2.77 3.35
N GLN A 271 -8.03 -2.76 2.56
CA GLN A 271 -6.92 -3.71 2.68
C GLN A 271 -6.08 -3.42 3.93
N PRO A 272 -5.56 -4.48 4.59
CA PRO A 272 -4.70 -4.31 5.76
C PRO A 272 -3.34 -3.70 5.37
N PRO A 273 -2.71 -2.93 6.28
CA PRO A 273 -1.41 -2.32 6.06
C PRO A 273 -0.24 -3.26 6.37
N TYR A 274 -0.48 -4.56 6.57
CA TYR A 274 0.53 -5.56 6.97
C TYR A 274 0.64 -6.71 5.97
N LEU A 275 1.80 -7.37 5.96
CA LEU A 275 1.97 -8.65 5.27
C LEU A 275 1.38 -9.79 6.11
N CYS A 276 0.79 -10.79 5.46
CA CYS A 276 0.41 -12.03 6.13
C CYS A 276 1.64 -12.90 6.42
N PRO A 277 1.54 -13.93 7.29
CA PRO A 277 2.69 -14.77 7.66
C PRO A 277 3.43 -15.39 6.46
N VAL A 278 2.71 -15.70 5.37
CA VAL A 278 3.32 -16.24 4.13
C VAL A 278 4.17 -15.19 3.42
N CYS A 279 3.68 -13.96 3.31
CA CYS A 279 4.41 -12.86 2.67
C CYS A 279 5.54 -12.33 3.56
N GLU A 280 5.33 -12.26 4.87
CA GLU A 280 6.38 -11.92 5.84
C GLU A 280 7.56 -12.89 5.75
N ALA A 281 7.30 -14.19 5.68
CA ALA A 281 8.35 -15.20 5.51
C ALA A 281 9.15 -15.00 4.21
N LYS A 282 8.50 -14.59 3.11
CA LYS A 282 9.18 -14.27 1.85
C LYS A 282 10.12 -13.09 2.00
N VAL A 283 9.66 -12.01 2.65
CA VAL A 283 10.49 -10.83 2.88
C VAL A 283 11.64 -11.13 3.85
N ALA A 284 11.37 -11.85 4.94
CA ALA A 284 12.38 -12.29 5.90
C ALA A 284 13.48 -13.11 5.21
N TYR A 285 13.09 -14.00 4.30
CA TYR A 285 14.03 -14.76 3.49
C TYR A 285 14.90 -13.85 2.62
N THR A 286 14.29 -12.94 1.86
CA THR A 286 15.01 -12.05 0.95
C THR A 286 15.97 -11.11 1.69
N ILE A 287 15.59 -10.58 2.86
CA ILE A 287 16.40 -9.59 3.58
C ILE A 287 17.46 -10.23 4.50
N ARG A 288 17.15 -11.35 5.15
CA ARG A 288 18.04 -11.99 6.14
C ARG A 288 18.35 -13.44 5.83
N GLY A 289 17.36 -14.23 5.43
CA GLY A 289 17.53 -15.67 5.19
C GLY A 289 18.53 -16.01 4.08
N GLU A 290 18.66 -15.16 3.06
CA GLU A 290 19.63 -15.35 1.98
C GLU A 290 21.09 -15.27 2.47
N ALA A 291 21.38 -14.39 3.43
CA ALA A 291 22.72 -14.21 3.98
C ALA A 291 23.27 -15.47 4.69
N VAL A 292 22.38 -16.30 5.24
CA VAL A 292 22.75 -17.54 5.95
C VAL A 292 22.50 -18.82 5.14
N LYS A 293 22.09 -18.68 3.86
CA LYS A 293 21.73 -19.80 2.98
C LYS A 293 22.87 -20.81 2.79
N SER A 294 24.13 -20.36 2.84
CA SER A 294 25.32 -21.19 2.68
C SER A 294 25.53 -22.21 3.82
N SER A 295 24.96 -21.95 5.00
CA SER A 295 25.15 -22.79 6.19
C SER A 295 24.52 -24.19 6.07
N ARG A 296 23.58 -24.40 5.14
CA ARG A 296 22.70 -25.60 5.06
C ARG A 296 21.95 -25.94 6.36
N ASN A 297 22.05 -25.09 7.39
CA ASN A 297 21.39 -25.27 8.67
C ASN A 297 20.00 -24.61 8.58
N MET A 298 18.99 -25.47 8.42
CA MET A 298 17.60 -25.03 8.29
C MET A 298 17.05 -24.39 9.58
N GLU A 299 17.52 -24.83 10.74
CA GLU A 299 17.13 -24.27 12.04
C GLU A 299 17.68 -22.87 12.23
N LEU A 300 18.98 -22.68 11.95
CA LEU A 300 19.60 -21.35 11.97
C LEU A 300 18.85 -20.38 11.06
N ARG A 301 18.52 -20.82 9.84
CA ARG A 301 17.76 -20.01 8.89
C ARG A 301 16.38 -19.63 9.43
N ARG A 302 15.63 -20.57 9.99
CA ARG A 302 14.31 -20.29 10.60
C ARG A 302 14.44 -19.31 11.76
N ASN A 303 15.47 -19.44 12.59
CA ASN A 303 15.70 -18.57 13.73
C ASN A 303 15.99 -17.13 13.31
N VAL A 304 16.85 -16.91 12.31
CA VAL A 304 17.13 -15.54 11.82
C VAL A 304 15.93 -14.93 11.10
N GLU A 305 15.15 -15.72 10.35
CA GLU A 305 13.92 -15.24 9.71
C GLU A 305 12.87 -14.84 10.77
N ALA A 306 12.68 -15.65 11.81
CA ALA A 306 11.76 -15.34 12.91
C ALA A 306 12.21 -14.12 13.74
N GLN A 307 13.51 -13.97 13.99
CA GLN A 307 14.06 -12.79 14.65
C GLN A 307 13.79 -11.51 13.83
N TRP A 308 14.02 -11.58 12.51
CA TRP A 308 13.74 -10.46 11.62
C TRP A 308 12.27 -10.02 11.67
N VAL A 309 11.32 -10.97 11.70
CA VAL A 309 9.89 -10.65 11.79
C VAL A 309 9.59 -9.83 13.05
N VAL A 310 10.17 -10.20 14.19
CA VAL A 310 9.99 -9.44 15.45
C VAL A 310 10.61 -8.04 15.36
N GLU A 311 11.81 -7.92 14.78
CA GLU A 311 12.50 -6.64 14.58
C GLU A 311 11.72 -5.71 13.65
N ALA A 312 11.23 -6.23 12.52
CA ALA A 312 10.43 -5.49 11.55
C ALA A 312 9.13 -4.98 12.17
N HIS A 313 8.41 -5.86 12.90
CA HIS A 313 7.19 -5.46 13.63
C HIS A 313 7.45 -4.36 14.65
N ARG A 314 8.54 -4.45 15.44
CA ARG A 314 8.92 -3.40 16.40
C ARG A 314 9.23 -2.08 15.68
N ARG A 315 10.02 -2.13 14.62
CA ARG A 315 10.38 -0.93 13.85
C ARG A 315 9.16 -0.24 13.24
N MET A 316 8.22 -1.02 12.71
CA MET A 316 6.98 -0.49 12.15
C MET A 316 6.02 0.03 13.22
N ARG A 317 5.99 -0.60 14.41
CA ARG A 317 5.19 -0.12 15.54
C ARG A 317 5.68 1.25 15.98
N ASP A 318 6.99 1.43 16.14
CA ASP A 318 7.57 2.71 16.58
C ASP A 318 7.24 3.83 15.56
N TYR A 319 7.34 3.55 14.25
CA TYR A 319 6.91 4.47 13.20
C TYR A 319 5.43 4.87 13.32
N CYS A 320 4.56 3.91 13.64
CA CYS A 320 3.13 4.14 13.83
C CYS A 320 2.83 4.97 15.09
N GLU A 321 3.53 4.74 16.19
CA GLU A 321 3.34 5.44 17.45
C GLU A 321 3.68 6.93 17.34
N GLU A 322 4.78 7.27 16.66
CA GLU A 322 5.19 8.64 16.34
C GLU A 322 4.13 9.41 15.52
N ARG A 323 3.32 8.70 14.73
CA ARG A 323 2.31 9.26 13.83
C ARG A 323 0.90 8.82 14.20
N SER A 324 0.67 8.59 15.49
CA SER A 324 -0.58 8.04 16.02
C SER A 324 -1.79 9.00 15.96
N HIS A 325 -1.61 10.23 15.48
CA HIS A 325 -2.70 11.11 15.08
C HIS A 325 -3.40 10.63 13.79
N ILE A 326 -2.71 9.86 12.95
CA ILE A 326 -3.27 9.29 11.72
C ILE A 326 -4.01 8.00 12.10
N GLY A 327 -5.34 7.97 11.91
CA GLY A 327 -6.20 6.87 12.38
C GLY A 327 -5.77 5.46 11.94
N MET A 328 -5.33 5.31 10.68
CA MET A 328 -4.80 4.03 10.18
C MET A 328 -3.53 3.61 10.92
N LEU A 329 -2.57 4.51 11.12
CA LEU A 329 -1.33 4.20 11.84
C LEU A 329 -1.58 3.95 13.34
N LYS A 330 -2.53 4.65 13.95
CA LYS A 330 -2.98 4.35 15.32
C LYS A 330 -3.48 2.90 15.44
N ALA A 331 -4.35 2.49 14.52
CA ALA A 331 -4.83 1.11 14.43
C ALA A 331 -3.68 0.13 14.20
N TYR A 332 -2.76 0.45 13.27
CA TYR A 332 -1.66 -0.44 12.93
C TYR A 332 -0.66 -0.62 14.06
N GLY A 333 -0.28 0.46 14.76
CA GLY A 333 0.55 0.37 15.97
C GLY A 333 -0.08 -0.51 17.06
N ALA A 334 -1.39 -0.41 17.27
CA ALA A 334 -2.10 -1.29 18.21
C ALA A 334 -2.14 -2.75 17.75
N TRP A 335 -2.38 -2.99 16.45
CA TRP A 335 -2.31 -4.33 15.85
C TRP A 335 -0.92 -4.96 16.06
N LEU A 336 0.14 -4.21 15.76
CA LEU A 336 1.54 -4.64 15.88
C LEU A 336 1.90 -4.95 17.33
N THR A 337 1.46 -4.12 18.27
CA THR A 337 1.68 -4.32 19.71
C THR A 337 1.05 -5.62 20.19
N ALA A 338 -0.20 -5.88 19.80
CA ALA A 338 -0.87 -7.13 20.14
C ALA A 338 -0.23 -8.34 19.42
N ARG A 339 0.18 -8.19 18.15
CA ARG A 339 0.83 -9.27 17.39
C ARG A 339 2.18 -9.66 17.99
N LEU A 340 2.99 -8.68 18.42
CA LEU A 340 4.25 -8.93 19.12
C LEU A 340 4.04 -9.74 20.41
N LYS A 341 3.04 -9.39 21.22
CA LYS A 341 2.68 -10.16 22.43
C LYS A 341 2.28 -11.60 22.09
N GLN A 342 1.54 -11.81 21.00
CA GLN A 342 1.19 -13.15 20.54
C GLN A 342 2.43 -13.97 20.19
N ILE A 343 3.34 -13.40 19.38
CA ILE A 343 4.60 -14.06 18.97
C ILE A 343 5.46 -14.40 20.20
N GLU A 344 5.56 -13.49 21.16
CA GLU A 344 6.29 -13.72 22.42
C GLU A 344 5.64 -14.86 23.24
N SER A 345 4.30 -14.87 23.36
CA SER A 345 3.59 -15.95 24.07
C SER A 345 3.64 -17.31 23.38
N GLU A 346 3.77 -17.35 22.05
CA GLU A 346 3.94 -18.58 21.26
C GLU A 346 5.32 -19.18 21.52
N ARG A 347 6.36 -18.33 21.58
CA ARG A 347 7.73 -18.75 21.93
C ARG A 347 7.82 -19.31 23.34
N ASP A 348 7.22 -18.65 24.32
CA ASP A 348 7.23 -19.10 25.72
C ASP A 348 6.53 -20.46 25.89
N LYS A 349 5.59 -20.84 25.00
CA LYS A 349 4.90 -22.14 25.03
C LYS A 349 5.73 -23.26 24.42
N ASP A 350 6.56 -22.96 23.41
CA ASP A 350 7.46 -23.95 22.81
C ASP A 350 8.64 -24.30 23.74
N ASP A 351 8.93 -23.46 24.74
CA ASP A 351 9.98 -23.66 25.75
C ASP A 351 9.55 -24.49 27.00
N VAL A 352 8.39 -25.18 26.99
CA VAL A 352 7.86 -25.93 28.17
C VAL A 352 7.82 -27.47 28.01
N GLU A 353 8.55 -28.12 28.93
CA GLU A 353 8.57 -29.53 29.41
C GLU A 353 9.20 -30.65 28.54
N VAL A 354 10.53 -30.79 28.67
CA VAL A 354 11.18 -32.11 28.65
C VAL A 354 11.03 -32.73 30.04
N ILE A 355 10.04 -33.61 30.21
CA ILE A 355 9.98 -34.51 31.37
C ILE A 355 10.99 -35.63 31.12
N VAL A 356 12.13 -35.57 31.81
CA VAL A 356 13.04 -36.72 31.92
C VAL A 356 12.43 -37.67 32.93
N ILE A 357 11.89 -38.79 32.47
CA ILE A 357 11.57 -39.93 33.33
C ILE A 357 12.87 -40.73 33.43
N ASP A 358 13.61 -40.56 34.51
CA ASP A 358 14.69 -41.47 34.87
C ASP A 358 14.05 -42.79 35.35
N SER A 359 14.46 -43.89 34.73
CA SER A 359 14.12 -45.25 35.18
C SER A 359 15.04 -45.64 36.33
N ASP A 360 14.43 -45.94 37.48
CA ASP A 360 15.05 -46.47 38.71
C ASP A 360 16.02 -47.64 38.50
#